data_AF-A0ABC9Z488-F1
#
_entry.id   AF-A0ABC9Z488-F1
#
_cell.length_a   1.000
_cell.length_b   1.000
_cell.length_c   1.000
_cell.angle_alpha   90.00
_cell.angle_beta   90.00
_cell.angle_gamma   90.00
#
_symmetry.space_group_name_H-M   'P 1'
#
loop_
_entity.id
_entity.type
_entity.pdbx_description
1 polymer ?
#
loop_
_entity_poly.entity_id
_entity_poly.type
_entity_poly.pdbx_seq_one_letter_code
_entity_poly.pdbx_strand_id
1 'polypeptide(L)' 'MQRAFEKIRQDGRGSPAVMIRQLDALAQIASRTDDPARRGVLLEQAEMIKRSALESIPEGADLQDVLRRYRVMAQFRTEE' A
#
# COMPACT_ATOMS: atom_id res chain seq x y z
N MET A 1 10.43 -8.68 -6.22
CA MET A 1 9.41 -8.15 -5.27
C MET A 1 8.08 -7.83 -5.93
N GLN A 2 8.04 -7.14 -7.08
CA GLN A 2 6.79 -6.73 -7.75
C GLN A 2 5.75 -7.85 -7.93
N ARG A 3 6.12 -9.02 -8.50
CA ARG A 3 5.16 -10.09 -8.80
C ARG A 3 4.47 -10.72 -7.58
N ALA A 4 5.14 -10.77 -6.42
CA ALA A 4 4.58 -11.37 -5.21
C ALA A 4 3.48 -10.48 -4.60
N PHE A 5 3.75 -9.16 -4.50
CA PHE A 5 2.74 -8.19 -4.05
C PHE A 5 1.57 -8.09 -5.02
N GLU A 6 1.82 -8.24 -6.31
CA GLU A 6 0.78 -8.23 -7.33
C GLU A 6 -0.23 -9.37 -7.16
N LYS A 7 0.23 -10.62 -6.97
CA LYS A 7 -0.66 -11.75 -6.72
C LYS A 7 -1.45 -11.58 -5.41
N ILE A 8 -0.77 -11.23 -4.31
CA ILE A 8 -1.44 -11.02 -3.02
C ILE A 8 -2.47 -9.89 -3.11
N ARG A 9 -2.19 -8.83 -3.88
CA ARG A 9 -3.15 -7.74 -4.12
C ARG A 9 -4.35 -8.21 -4.95
N GLN A 10 -4.12 -9.01 -5.99
CA GLN A 10 -5.18 -9.58 -6.82
C GLN A 10 -6.10 -10.52 -6.01
N ASP A 11 -5.52 -11.43 -5.24
CA ASP A 11 -6.26 -12.39 -4.40
C ASP A 11 -6.92 -11.70 -3.19
N GLY A 12 -6.34 -10.60 -2.71
CA GLY A 12 -6.86 -9.78 -1.61
C GLY A 12 -7.83 -8.68 -2.03
N ARG A 13 -8.23 -8.59 -3.31
CA ARG A 13 -9.16 -7.56 -3.79
C ARG A 13 -10.48 -7.63 -3.02
N GLY A 14 -10.98 -6.49 -2.56
CA GLY A 14 -12.18 -6.42 -1.72
C GLY A 14 -12.01 -6.88 -0.26
N SER A 15 -10.79 -7.25 0.17
CA SER A 15 -10.48 -7.59 1.57
C SER A 15 -9.66 -6.48 2.25
N PRO A 16 -10.31 -5.60 3.05
CA PRO A 16 -9.62 -4.48 3.70
C PRO A 16 -8.45 -4.94 4.58
N ALA A 17 -8.62 -6.06 5.29
CA ALA A 17 -7.61 -6.59 6.20
C ALA A 17 -6.31 -7.03 5.51
N VAL A 18 -6.40 -7.53 4.27
CA VAL A 18 -5.23 -7.92 3.46
C VAL A 18 -4.53 -6.66 2.94
N MET A 19 -5.29 -5.72 2.38
CA MET A 19 -4.74 -4.45 1.87
C MET A 19 -4.02 -3.65 2.96
N ILE A 20 -4.59 -3.57 4.17
CA ILE A 20 -3.96 -2.95 5.34
C ILE A 20 -2.62 -3.60 5.66
N ARG A 21 -2.58 -4.94 5.74
CA ARG A 21 -1.33 -5.68 6.03
C ARG A 21 -0.28 -5.47 4.96
N GLN A 22 -0.67 -5.42 3.68
CA GLN A 22 0.26 -5.12 2.60
C GLN A 22 0.85 -3.71 2.74
N LEU A 23 0.03 -2.70 3.08
CA LEU A 23 0.49 -1.32 3.31
C LEU A 23 1.43 -1.22 4.52
N ASP A 24 1.11 -1.89 5.63
CA ASP A 24 1.97 -1.92 6.81
C ASP A 24 3.33 -2.59 6.51
N ALA A 25 3.32 -3.67 5.71
CA ALA A 25 4.55 -4.33 5.27
C ALA A 25 5.41 -3.41 4.37
N LEU A 26 4.78 -2.70 3.43
CA LEU A 26 5.47 -1.72 2.59
C LEU A 26 6.09 -0.60 3.44
N ALA A 27 5.36 -0.08 4.43
CA ALA A 27 5.85 0.97 5.33
C ALA A 27 7.03 0.51 6.17
N GLN A 28 7.00 -0.74 6.67
CA GLN A 28 8.10 -1.32 7.43
C GLN A 28 9.36 -1.52 6.56
N ILE A 29 9.21 -1.81 5.27
CA ILE A 29 10.36 -1.91 4.35
C ILE A 29 10.88 -0.51 4.03
N ALA A 30 9.99 0.45 3.76
CA ALA A 30 10.35 1.82 3.40
C ALA A 30 11.14 2.54 4.51
N SER A 31 10.78 2.28 5.78
CA SER A 31 11.49 2.85 6.94
C SER A 31 12.93 2.36 7.12
N ARG A 32 13.31 1.27 6.44
CA ARG A 32 14.66 0.69 6.45
C ARG A 32 15.37 0.78 5.11
N THR A 33 14.75 1.45 4.13
CA THR A 33 15.28 1.58 2.77
C THR A 33 15.80 2.99 2.61
N ASP A 34 17.12 3.20 2.51
CA ASP A 34 17.71 4.54 2.36
C ASP A 34 17.80 5.01 0.90
N ASP A 35 17.77 4.05 -0.03
CA ASP A 35 17.80 4.31 -1.48
C ASP A 35 16.46 4.91 -1.97
N PRO A 36 16.45 6.16 -2.46
CA PRO A 36 15.23 6.82 -2.93
C PRO A 36 14.56 6.11 -4.11
N ALA A 37 15.35 5.49 -5.01
CA ALA A 37 14.79 4.77 -6.15
C ALA A 37 14.03 3.52 -5.68
N ARG A 38 14.55 2.83 -4.66
CA ARG A 38 13.85 1.69 -4.05
C ARG A 38 12.61 2.12 -3.28
N ARG A 39 12.64 3.26 -2.57
CA ARG A 39 11.42 3.85 -1.97
C ARG A 39 10.36 4.16 -3.01
N GLY A 40 10.76 4.71 -4.17
CA GLY A 40 9.87 4.96 -5.31
C GLY A 40 9.06 3.73 -5.72
N VAL A 41 9.74 2.58 -5.88
CA VAL A 41 9.07 1.31 -6.21
C VAL A 41 8.06 0.87 -5.14
N LEU A 42 8.36 1.08 -3.85
CA LEU A 42 7.44 0.74 -2.77
C LEU A 42 6.19 1.64 -2.78
N LEU A 43 6.36 2.92 -3.10
CA LEU A 43 5.26 3.88 -3.23
C LEU A 43 4.36 3.53 -4.42
N GLU A 44 4.92 3.11 -5.55
CA GLU A 44 4.13 2.62 -6.68
C GLU A 44 3.25 1.42 -6.29
N GLN A 45 3.78 0.49 -5.46
CA GLN A 45 2.96 -0.60 -4.93
C GLN A 45 1.82 -0.10 -4.04
N ALA A 46 2.09 0.88 -3.17
CA ALA A 46 1.09 1.48 -2.31
C ALA A 46 -0.03 2.18 -3.12
N GLU A 47 0.32 2.88 -4.21
CA GLU A 47 -0.66 3.49 -5.13
C GLU A 47 -1.54 2.44 -5.81
N MET A 48 -0.96 1.30 -6.21
CA MET A 48 -1.75 0.20 -6.77
C MET A 48 -2.75 -0.39 -5.78
N ILE A 49 -2.36 -0.54 -4.50
CA ILE A 49 -3.25 -1.02 -3.44
C ILE A 49 -4.37 0.00 -3.19
N LYS A 50 -4.04 1.30 -3.09
CA LYS A 50 -5.04 2.37 -2.95
C LYS A 50 -6.07 2.36 -4.08
N ARG A 51 -5.64 2.27 -5.33
CA ARG A 51 -6.56 2.17 -6.48
C ARG A 51 -7.46 0.93 -6.36
N SER A 52 -6.88 -0.22 -6.03
CA SER A 52 -7.66 -1.44 -5.83
C SER A 52 -8.69 -1.31 -4.69
N ALA A 53 -8.35 -0.63 -3.60
CA ALA A 53 -9.25 -0.37 -2.48
C ALA A 53 -10.45 0.49 -2.92
N LEU A 54 -10.18 1.61 -3.61
CA LEU A 54 -11.20 2.53 -4.14
C LEU A 54 -12.17 1.82 -5.11
N GLU A 55 -11.67 0.86 -5.89
CA GLU A 55 -12.49 0.11 -6.85
C GLU A 55 -13.26 -1.07 -6.26
N SER A 56 -12.94 -1.54 -5.05
CA SER A 56 -13.45 -2.83 -4.56
C SER A 56 -14.07 -2.83 -3.16
N ILE A 57 -13.90 -1.75 -2.37
CA ILE A 57 -14.46 -1.66 -1.03
C ILE A 57 -15.67 -0.72 -1.05
N PRO A 58 -16.91 -1.23 -0.95
CA PRO A 58 -18.11 -0.40 -0.94
C PRO A 58 -18.37 0.26 0.42
N GLU A 59 -17.90 -0.35 1.52
CA GLU A 59 -18.07 0.18 2.87
C GLU A 59 -17.09 1.33 3.14
N GLY A 60 -17.63 2.51 3.44
CA GLY A 60 -16.86 3.73 3.59
C GLY A 60 -15.91 3.71 4.79
N ALA A 61 -16.30 3.07 5.89
CA ALA A 61 -15.46 2.94 7.07
C ALA A 61 -14.20 2.10 6.79
N ASP A 62 -14.39 0.94 6.15
CA ASP A 62 -13.32 0.03 5.75
C ASP A 62 -12.36 0.70 4.75
N LEU A 63 -12.90 1.42 3.77
CA LEU A 63 -12.10 2.16 2.81
C LEU A 63 -11.24 3.23 3.52
N GLN A 64 -11.81 3.96 4.48
CA GLN A 64 -11.05 4.97 5.23
C GLN A 64 -9.91 4.37 6.05
N ASP A 65 -10.09 3.18 6.62
CA ASP A 65 -9.03 2.47 7.34
C ASP A 65 -7.86 2.09 6.42
N VAL A 66 -8.14 1.59 5.21
CA VAL A 66 -7.12 1.33 4.20
C VAL A 66 -6.41 2.64 3.79
N LEU A 67 -7.17 3.71 3.53
CA LEU A 67 -6.60 5.00 3.14
C LEU A 67 -5.72 5.62 4.25
N ARG A 68 -6.05 5.40 5.52
CA ARG A 68 -5.21 5.83 6.66
C ARG A 68 -3.84 5.17 6.61
N ARG A 69 -3.80 3.86 6.33
CA ARG A 69 -2.54 3.10 6.22
C ARG A 69 -1.75 3.47 4.99
N TYR A 70 -2.43 3.75 3.88
CA TYR A 70 -1.78 4.29 2.69
C TYR A 70 -1.13 5.65 2.97
N ARG A 71 -1.79 6.55 3.73
CA ARG A 71 -1.18 7.85 4.08
C ARG A 71 0.09 7.69 4.90
N VAL A 72 0.11 6.76 5.87
CA VAL A 72 1.33 6.44 6.64
C VAL A 72 2.44 5.95 5.71
N MET A 73 2.14 5.03 4.79
CA MET A 73 3.11 4.57 3.79
C MET A 73 3.57 5.69 2.85
N ALA A 74 2.68 6.61 2.46
CA ALA A 74 2.99 7.70 1.54
C ALA A 74 3.91 8.77 2.16
N GLN A 75 4.03 8.86 3.48
CA GLN A 75 4.98 9.76 4.17
C GLN A 75 6.44 9.45 3.80
N PHE A 76 6.75 8.20 3.40
CA PHE A 76 8.08 7.81 2.94
C PHE A 76 8.42 8.27 1.51
N ARG A 77 7.59 9.12 0.89
CA ARG A 77 7.88 9.76 -0.39
C ARG A 77 9.16 10.62 -0.35
N THR A 78 9.52 11.07 0.85
CA THR A 78 10.60 12.03 1.16
C THR A 78 10.39 13.38 0.46
N GLU A 79 10.31 14.42 1.29
CA GLU A 79 10.54 15.81 0.89
C GLU A 79 12.03 15.96 0.53
N GLU A 80 12.30 16.72 -0.54
CA GLU A 80 13.65 17.14 -0.95
C GLU A 80 14.35 17.99 0.12
#